data_AF-A0A8S4ERV8-F1
#
_entry.id   AF-A0A8S4ERV8-F1
#
_cell.length_a   1.000
_cell.length_b   1.000
_cell.length_c   1.000
_cell.angle_alpha   90.00
_cell.angle_beta   90.00
_cell.angle_gamma   90.00
#
_symmetry.space_group_name_H-M   'P 1'
#
loop_
_entity.id
_entity.type
_entity.pdbx_description
1 polymer ?
#
loop_
_entity_poly.entity_id
_entity_poly.type
_entity_poly.pdbx_seq_one_letter_code
_entity_poly.pdbx_strand_id
1 'polypeptide(L)'
;MLGRSPEAAMYQYQHHVRAQGNNVDGLLRKLNNLLSNHFNQPGIDVNQAKIVTNYIKFLEWQKCASVPALSNKSVMECLSHCCAHHWTETAGKVMSPLTLSQQQQITPLQYDWVVLNVHAKLKNWEIVESIFTRKDWFGRSTVSSHIPLTMVIARLHELGSSRRLIATFVNKISNTDEKLQIATHFKVHSVVIETLAKQKDRQALVNYKMALNPQSEEYILAENTLRTPSIKWKN
;
A
#
# COMPACT_ATOMS: atom_id res chain seq x y z
N MET A 1 27.53 -36.68 19.38
CA MET A 1 27.55 -35.20 19.26
C MET A 1 26.11 -34.70 19.22
N LEU A 2 25.54 -34.29 20.35
CA LEU A 2 24.09 -34.03 20.52
C LEU A 2 23.75 -32.53 20.71
N GLY A 3 24.67 -31.61 20.43
CA GLY A 3 24.53 -30.18 20.78
C GLY A 3 24.31 -29.21 19.60
N ARG A 4 24.08 -29.70 18.38
CA ARG A 4 24.04 -28.84 17.16
C ARG A 4 22.85 -29.20 16.25
N SER A 5 21.65 -29.33 16.82
CA SER A 5 20.47 -29.46 15.97
C SER A 5 20.15 -28.08 15.35
N PRO A 6 19.84 -28.01 14.04
CA PRO A 6 19.39 -26.78 13.38
C PRO A 6 18.22 -26.10 14.12
N GLU A 7 17.34 -26.91 14.70
CA GLU A 7 16.17 -26.47 15.47
C GLU A 7 16.59 -25.69 16.72
N ALA A 8 17.58 -26.21 17.47
CA ALA A 8 18.10 -25.52 18.65
C ALA A 8 18.72 -24.16 18.30
N ALA A 9 19.44 -24.06 17.17
CA ALA A 9 19.99 -22.79 16.69
C ALA A 9 18.88 -21.78 16.34
N MET A 10 17.78 -22.25 15.71
CA MET A 10 16.62 -21.39 15.43
C MET A 10 15.88 -20.94 16.69
N TYR A 11 15.77 -21.79 17.72
CA TYR A 11 15.22 -21.37 19.02
C TYR A 11 16.09 -20.31 19.69
N GLN A 12 17.42 -20.46 19.65
CA GLN A 12 18.35 -19.45 20.16
C GLN A 12 18.23 -18.13 19.40
N TYR A 13 18.13 -18.17 18.07
CA TYR A 13 17.86 -16.99 17.24
C TYR A 13 16.59 -16.27 17.72
N GLN A 14 15.46 -16.98 17.80
CA GLN A 14 14.18 -16.39 18.21
C GLN A 14 14.24 -15.81 19.63
N HIS A 15 14.89 -16.52 20.56
CA HIS A 15 15.07 -16.05 21.92
C HIS A 15 15.89 -14.76 21.96
N HIS A 16 17.00 -14.68 21.23
CA HIS A 16 17.81 -13.47 21.15
C HIS A 16 17.02 -12.29 20.59
N VAL A 17 16.28 -12.47 19.49
CA VAL A 17 15.46 -11.40 18.89
C VAL A 17 14.41 -10.87 19.88
N ARG A 18 13.73 -11.77 20.60
CA ARG A 18 12.66 -11.40 21.55
C ARG A 18 13.17 -10.78 22.85
N ALA A 19 14.30 -11.25 23.37
CA ALA A 19 14.80 -10.85 24.70
C ALA A 19 15.67 -9.58 24.68
N GLN A 20 16.16 -9.15 23.52
CA GLN A 20 17.21 -8.12 23.44
C GLN A 20 16.71 -6.68 23.68
N GLY A 21 15.41 -6.42 23.54
CA GLY A 21 14.87 -5.05 23.61
C GLY A 21 15.46 -4.16 22.50
N ASN A 22 15.80 -2.91 22.82
CA ASN A 22 16.25 -1.93 21.81
C ASN A 22 17.78 -1.94 21.57
N ASN A 23 18.54 -2.85 22.18
CA ASN A 23 19.99 -2.87 22.06
C ASN A 23 20.44 -3.61 20.77
N VAL A 24 20.47 -2.86 19.66
CA VAL A 24 20.86 -3.36 18.32
C VAL A 24 22.29 -3.88 18.28
N ASP A 25 23.27 -3.19 18.88
CA ASP A 25 24.66 -3.63 18.90
C ASP A 25 24.84 -4.98 19.60
N GLY A 26 24.19 -5.14 20.76
CA GLY A 26 24.18 -6.40 21.47
C GLY A 26 23.50 -7.52 20.69
N LEU A 27 22.44 -7.21 19.94
CA LEU A 27 21.77 -8.17 19.07
C LEU A 27 22.69 -8.62 17.94
N LEU A 28 23.29 -7.66 17.24
CA LEU A 28 24.24 -7.91 16.14
C LEU A 28 25.37 -8.82 16.59
N ARG A 29 25.96 -8.55 17.75
CA ARG A 29 27.03 -9.40 18.29
C ARG A 29 26.55 -10.83 18.54
N LYS A 30 25.39 -11.01 19.18
CA LYS A 30 24.81 -12.33 19.46
C LYS A 30 24.49 -13.09 18.17
N LEU A 31 23.87 -12.43 17.19
CA LEU A 31 23.47 -13.06 15.94
C LEU A 31 24.65 -13.38 15.02
N ASN A 32 25.68 -12.54 14.96
CA ASN A 32 26.91 -12.85 14.22
C ASN A 32 27.64 -14.07 14.81
N ASN A 33 27.68 -14.19 16.14
CA ASN A 33 28.23 -15.37 16.81
C ASN A 33 27.40 -16.61 16.48
N LEU A 34 26.07 -16.50 16.51
CA LEU A 34 25.16 -17.59 16.19
C LEU A 34 25.27 -18.03 14.71
N LEU A 35 25.40 -17.08 13.78
CA LEU A 35 25.62 -17.33 12.36
C LEU A 35 26.92 -18.13 12.14
N SER A 36 28.02 -17.67 12.73
CA SER A 36 29.34 -18.31 12.58
C SER A 36 29.39 -19.72 13.18
N ASN A 37 28.84 -19.90 14.38
CA ASN A 37 28.96 -21.15 15.13
C ASN A 37 27.95 -22.22 14.71
N HIS A 38 26.80 -21.81 14.17
CA HIS A 38 25.71 -22.73 13.84
C HIS A 38 25.32 -22.66 12.37
N PHE A 39 24.89 -21.51 11.87
CA PHE A 39 24.26 -21.43 10.54
C PHE A 39 25.22 -21.53 9.35
N ASN A 40 26.52 -21.31 9.55
CA ASN A 40 27.56 -21.51 8.55
C ASN A 40 28.15 -22.93 8.55
N GLN A 41 27.63 -23.84 9.37
CA GLN A 41 28.14 -25.21 9.45
C GLN A 41 27.55 -26.08 8.33
N PRO A 42 28.27 -27.12 7.86
CA PRO A 42 27.76 -28.06 6.86
C PRO A 42 26.47 -28.75 7.34
N GLY A 43 25.51 -28.93 6.44
CA GLY A 43 24.24 -29.63 6.71
C GLY A 43 23.11 -28.76 7.28
N ILE A 44 23.32 -27.45 7.44
CA ILE A 44 22.26 -26.51 7.80
C ILE A 44 21.37 -26.19 6.60
N ASP A 45 20.07 -26.00 6.87
CA ASP A 45 19.11 -25.49 5.89
C ASP A 45 19.50 -24.07 5.44
N VAL A 46 19.78 -23.94 4.14
CA VAL A 46 20.16 -22.69 3.48
C VAL A 46 19.15 -21.57 3.74
N ASN A 47 17.85 -21.89 3.86
CA ASN A 47 16.82 -20.91 4.16
C ASN A 47 16.95 -20.35 5.58
N GLN A 48 17.28 -21.18 6.56
CA GLN A 48 17.50 -20.73 7.94
C GLN A 48 18.72 -19.79 8.02
N ALA A 49 19.83 -20.18 7.38
CA ALA A 49 21.01 -19.32 7.29
C ALA A 49 20.70 -17.98 6.60
N LYS A 50 19.89 -18.00 5.54
CA LYS A 50 19.45 -16.79 4.82
C LYS A 50 18.58 -15.88 5.69
N ILE A 51 17.66 -16.43 6.48
CA ILE A 51 16.83 -15.64 7.42
C ILE A 51 17.72 -14.87 8.40
N VAL A 52 18.67 -15.56 9.04
CA VAL A 52 19.56 -14.94 10.04
C VAL A 52 20.47 -13.91 9.38
N THR A 53 21.06 -14.24 8.22
CA THR A 53 21.93 -13.32 7.46
C THR A 53 21.19 -12.05 7.04
N ASN A 54 19.97 -12.19 6.52
CA ASN A 54 19.16 -11.03 6.11
C ASN A 54 18.79 -10.15 7.31
N TYR A 55 18.46 -10.75 8.44
CA TYR A 55 18.13 -10.00 9.64
C TYR A 55 19.36 -9.29 10.24
N ILE A 56 20.55 -9.89 10.19
CA ILE A 56 21.81 -9.22 10.55
C ILE A 56 22.03 -7.98 9.67
N LYS A 57 21.90 -8.11 8.34
CA LYS A 57 22.03 -6.96 7.42
C LYS A 57 21.01 -5.85 7.72
N PHE A 58 19.81 -6.22 8.12
CA PHE A 58 18.80 -5.25 8.54
C PHE A 58 19.17 -4.52 9.85
N LEU A 59 19.72 -5.24 10.83
CA LEU A 59 20.20 -4.64 12.06
C LEU A 59 21.42 -3.73 11.82
N GLU A 60 22.30 -4.08 10.87
CA GLU A 60 23.39 -3.21 10.42
C GLU A 60 22.85 -1.92 9.80
N TRP A 61 21.79 -2.02 9.00
CA TRP A 61 21.07 -0.84 8.50
C TRP A 61 20.49 -0.01 9.66
N GLN A 62 19.83 -0.61 10.65
CA GLN A 62 19.29 0.12 11.81
C GLN A 62 20.38 0.84 12.59
N LYS A 63 21.55 0.20 12.76
CA LYS A 63 22.73 0.82 13.37
C LYS A 63 23.24 1.99 12.54
N CYS A 64 23.32 1.85 11.22
CA CYS A 64 23.77 2.93 10.32
C CYS A 64 22.78 4.10 10.25
N ALA A 65 21.48 3.82 10.25
CA ALA A 65 20.42 4.82 10.32
C ALA A 65 20.50 5.67 11.59
N SER A 66 20.98 5.08 12.70
CA SER A 66 21.20 5.76 13.98
C SER A 66 19.97 6.50 14.51
N VAL A 67 18.77 5.95 14.25
CA VAL A 67 17.49 6.48 14.76
C VAL A 67 17.01 5.59 15.92
N PRO A 68 17.07 6.06 17.19
CA PRO A 68 16.70 5.24 18.35
C PRO A 68 15.27 4.68 18.32
N ALA A 69 14.33 5.43 17.71
CA ALA A 69 12.94 4.99 17.57
C ALA A 69 12.77 3.77 16.65
N LEU A 70 13.78 3.46 15.83
CA LEU A 70 13.79 2.33 14.89
C LEU A 70 14.56 1.12 15.43
N SER A 71 15.21 1.24 16.58
CA SER A 71 16.02 0.16 17.14
C SER A 71 15.18 -1.10 17.41
N ASN A 72 15.58 -2.21 16.80
CA ASN A 72 14.89 -3.51 16.87
C ASN A 72 13.40 -3.46 16.44
N LYS A 73 13.02 -2.48 15.61
CA LYS A 73 11.70 -2.44 14.97
C LYS A 73 11.65 -3.35 13.76
N SER A 74 10.45 -3.73 13.33
CA SER A 74 10.27 -4.52 12.11
C SER A 74 10.65 -3.72 10.85
N VAL A 75 10.97 -4.44 9.76
CA VAL A 75 11.22 -3.82 8.45
C VAL A 75 10.05 -2.93 8.01
N MET A 76 8.81 -3.35 8.30
CA MET A 76 7.60 -2.59 7.93
C MET A 76 7.44 -1.31 8.77
N GLU A 77 7.77 -1.33 10.06
CA GLU A 77 7.79 -0.13 10.91
C GLU A 77 8.88 0.85 10.45
N CYS A 78 10.08 0.34 10.13
CA CYS A 78 11.16 1.16 9.59
C CYS A 78 10.80 1.76 8.23
N LEU A 79 10.23 0.98 7.31
CA LEU A 79 9.75 1.50 6.03
C LEU A 79 8.68 2.57 6.23
N SER A 80 7.75 2.35 7.17
CA SER A 80 6.71 3.34 7.48
C SER A 80 7.30 4.66 7.95
N HIS A 81 8.34 4.62 8.80
CA HIS A 81 9.07 5.80 9.24
C HIS A 81 9.81 6.48 8.09
N CYS A 82 10.53 5.71 7.24
CA CYS A 82 11.18 6.23 6.05
C CYS A 82 10.16 6.94 5.13
N CYS A 83 8.98 6.36 4.88
CA CYS A 83 7.94 7.00 4.07
C CYS A 83 7.40 8.28 4.71
N ALA A 84 7.28 8.32 6.04
CA ALA A 84 6.74 9.48 6.74
C ALA A 84 7.71 10.67 6.78
N HIS A 85 9.02 10.41 6.90
CA HIS A 85 10.02 11.43 7.20
C HIS A 85 11.07 11.65 6.10
N HIS A 86 11.26 10.69 5.20
CA HIS A 86 12.35 10.66 4.22
C HIS A 86 11.84 10.37 2.79
N TRP A 87 10.57 10.64 2.51
CA TRP A 87 9.93 10.36 1.22
C TRP A 87 10.67 10.96 0.02
N THR A 88 11.22 12.16 0.19
CA THR A 88 11.92 12.90 -0.88
C THR A 88 13.37 12.47 -1.08
N GLU A 89 13.90 11.57 -0.24
CA GLU A 89 15.27 11.09 -0.38
C GLU A 89 15.43 10.15 -1.58
N THR A 90 16.43 10.44 -2.40
CA THR A 90 16.77 9.64 -3.58
C THR A 90 17.35 8.27 -3.21
N ALA A 91 17.27 7.33 -4.14
CA ALA A 91 17.89 6.02 -4.00
C ALA A 91 19.41 6.16 -3.74
N GLY A 92 19.93 5.32 -2.85
CA GLY A 92 21.31 5.37 -2.36
C GLY A 92 21.46 6.05 -0.99
N LYS A 93 20.49 6.83 -0.53
CA LYS A 93 20.45 7.34 0.85
C LYS A 93 19.92 6.26 1.80
N VAL A 94 20.55 6.14 2.98
CA VAL A 94 20.24 5.10 3.98
C VAL A 94 18.76 5.10 4.37
N MET A 95 18.17 6.29 4.56
CA MET A 95 16.79 6.43 5.03
C MET A 95 15.75 6.53 3.89
N SER A 96 16.19 6.51 2.63
CA SER A 96 15.28 6.53 1.49
C SER A 96 14.40 5.27 1.49
N PRO A 97 13.06 5.42 1.40
CA PRO A 97 12.12 4.29 1.32
C PRO A 97 12.47 3.29 0.22
N LEU A 98 12.91 3.80 -0.95
CA LEU A 98 13.30 2.98 -2.09
C LEU A 98 14.54 2.14 -1.79
N THR A 99 15.56 2.75 -1.16
CA THR A 99 16.79 2.06 -0.80
C THR A 99 16.52 0.95 0.20
N LEU A 100 15.76 1.24 1.27
CA LEU A 100 15.39 0.25 2.27
C LEU A 100 14.57 -0.89 1.63
N SER A 101 13.61 -0.56 0.76
CA SER A 101 12.80 -1.55 0.04
C SER A 101 13.63 -2.50 -0.79
N GLN A 102 14.61 -1.98 -1.52
CA GLN A 102 15.51 -2.79 -2.37
C GLN A 102 16.42 -3.68 -1.51
N GLN A 103 17.06 -3.12 -0.48
CA GLN A 103 17.98 -3.85 0.39
C GLN A 103 17.29 -4.98 1.17
N GLN A 104 16.07 -4.74 1.62
CA GLN A 104 15.29 -5.70 2.40
C GLN A 104 14.36 -6.57 1.55
N GLN A 105 14.45 -6.48 0.21
CA GLN A 105 13.67 -7.27 -0.74
C GLN A 105 12.15 -7.18 -0.48
N ILE A 106 11.68 -5.99 -0.09
CA ILE A 106 10.25 -5.74 0.14
C ILE A 106 9.53 -5.86 -1.18
N THR A 107 8.46 -6.65 -1.21
CA THR A 107 7.70 -6.86 -2.44
C THR A 107 7.03 -5.56 -2.88
N PRO A 108 6.84 -5.33 -4.19
CA PRO A 108 6.16 -4.14 -4.67
C PRO A 108 4.76 -3.93 -4.06
N LEU A 109 4.01 -5.02 -3.82
CA LEU A 109 2.72 -4.99 -3.13
C LEU A 109 2.83 -4.47 -1.70
N GLN A 110 3.79 -4.98 -0.91
CA GLN A 110 4.01 -4.51 0.47
C GLN A 110 4.44 -3.05 0.50
N TYR A 111 5.33 -2.65 -0.43
CA TYR A 111 5.80 -1.28 -0.55
C TYR A 111 4.64 -0.32 -0.84
N ASP A 112 3.87 -0.60 -1.90
CA ASP A 112 2.68 0.18 -2.27
C ASP A 112 1.70 0.28 -1.09
N TRP A 113 1.49 -0.82 -0.35
CA TRP A 113 0.56 -0.84 0.78
C TRP A 113 1.03 0.05 1.94
N VAL A 114 2.32 0.01 2.29
CA VAL A 114 2.90 0.85 3.34
C VAL A 114 2.82 2.32 2.94
N VAL A 115 3.23 2.65 1.71
CA VAL A 115 3.21 4.00 1.15
C VAL A 115 1.79 4.59 1.14
N LEU A 116 0.80 3.83 0.66
CA LEU A 116 -0.60 4.22 0.69
C LEU A 116 -1.04 4.58 2.11
N ASN A 117 -0.79 3.68 3.07
CA ASN A 117 -1.24 3.85 4.44
C ASN A 117 -0.57 5.02 5.15
N VAL A 118 0.74 5.19 4.98
CA VAL A 118 1.49 6.25 5.63
C VAL A 118 1.03 7.62 5.11
N HIS A 119 1.04 7.82 3.79
CA HIS A 119 0.69 9.14 3.24
C HIS A 119 -0.79 9.47 3.39
N ALA A 120 -1.70 8.49 3.28
CA ALA A 120 -3.12 8.73 3.54
C ALA A 120 -3.40 9.07 5.01
N LYS A 121 -2.72 8.44 5.98
CA LYS A 121 -2.83 8.81 7.40
C LYS A 121 -2.31 10.21 7.67
N LEU A 122 -1.25 10.62 6.98
CA LEU A 122 -0.72 11.99 6.99
C LEU A 122 -1.56 12.98 6.17
N LYS A 123 -2.65 12.53 5.52
CA LYS A 123 -3.52 13.33 4.63
C LYS A 123 -2.78 13.93 3.42
N ASN A 124 -1.64 13.34 3.03
CA ASN A 124 -0.87 13.72 1.84
C ASN A 124 -1.50 13.08 0.58
N TRP A 125 -2.73 13.47 0.26
CA TRP A 125 -3.52 12.87 -0.81
C TRP A 125 -2.89 13.04 -2.20
N GLU A 126 -2.16 14.14 -2.42
CA GLU A 126 -1.44 14.39 -3.68
C GLU A 126 -0.34 13.34 -3.92
N ILE A 127 0.40 12.97 -2.86
CA ILE A 127 1.40 11.90 -2.93
C ILE A 127 0.70 10.58 -3.25
N VAL A 128 -0.39 10.27 -2.55
CA VAL A 128 -1.17 9.04 -2.81
C VAL A 128 -1.67 8.99 -4.26
N GLU A 129 -2.24 10.08 -4.76
CA GLU A 129 -2.73 10.15 -6.14
C GLU A 129 -1.58 9.98 -7.15
N SER A 130 -0.45 10.67 -6.96
CA SER A 130 0.68 10.62 -7.91
C SER A 130 1.38 9.27 -7.96
N ILE A 131 1.39 8.49 -6.87
CA ILE A 131 2.04 7.18 -6.82
C ILE A 131 1.21 6.15 -7.60
N PHE A 132 -0.11 6.19 -7.40
CA PHE A 132 -1.00 5.21 -8.00
C PHE A 132 -1.54 5.64 -9.36
N THR A 133 -1.21 6.84 -9.82
CA THR A 133 -1.59 7.32 -11.14
C THR A 133 -0.37 7.74 -11.96
N ARG A 134 -0.19 7.11 -13.12
CA ARG A 134 0.84 7.54 -14.08
C ARG A 134 0.17 8.27 -15.22
N LYS A 135 0.70 9.45 -15.57
CA LYS A 135 0.33 10.11 -16.82
C LYS A 135 1.24 9.58 -17.92
N ASP A 136 0.67 9.11 -19.01
CA ASP A 136 1.43 8.90 -20.24
C ASP A 136 1.74 10.24 -20.91
N TRP A 137 2.54 10.20 -21.97
CA TRP A 137 2.95 11.39 -22.73
C TRP A 137 1.78 12.11 -23.43
N PHE A 138 0.62 11.45 -23.58
CA PHE A 138 -0.62 12.04 -24.08
C PHE A 138 -1.51 12.60 -22.96
N GLY A 139 -1.03 12.59 -21.71
CA GLY A 139 -1.78 13.04 -20.55
C GLY A 139 -2.88 12.07 -20.10
N ARG A 140 -3.00 10.87 -20.68
CA ARG A 140 -3.92 9.84 -20.16
C ARG A 140 -3.34 9.26 -18.89
N SER A 141 -4.20 9.14 -17.88
CA SER A 141 -3.79 8.69 -16.56
C SER A 141 -4.17 7.22 -16.35
N THR A 142 -3.20 6.32 -16.26
CA THR A 142 -3.41 4.90 -15.91
C THR A 142 -3.25 4.68 -14.40
N VAL A 143 -3.83 3.60 -13.86
CA VAL A 143 -3.45 3.13 -12.51
C VAL A 143 -2.15 2.36 -12.63
N SER A 144 -1.17 2.68 -11.79
CA SER A 144 0.02 1.85 -11.60
C SER A 144 0.05 1.47 -10.14
N SER A 145 -0.40 0.25 -9.83
CA SER A 145 -0.51 -0.28 -8.47
C SER A 145 -0.31 -1.78 -8.51
N HIS A 146 0.47 -2.32 -7.59
CA HIS A 146 0.53 -3.76 -7.34
C HIS A 146 -0.63 -4.21 -6.44
N ILE A 147 -1.29 -3.28 -5.77
CA ILE A 147 -2.51 -3.51 -4.99
C ILE A 147 -3.71 -3.53 -5.94
N PRO A 148 -4.63 -4.51 -5.84
CA PRO A 148 -5.89 -4.49 -6.55
C PRO A 148 -6.63 -3.16 -6.36
N LEU A 149 -7.09 -2.56 -7.46
CA LEU A 149 -7.69 -1.21 -7.45
C LEU A 149 -8.89 -1.10 -6.49
N THR A 150 -9.68 -2.18 -6.38
CA THR A 150 -10.81 -2.27 -5.45
C THR A 150 -10.37 -2.15 -3.99
N MET A 151 -9.23 -2.76 -3.62
CA MET A 151 -8.65 -2.63 -2.28
C MET A 151 -8.08 -1.24 -2.04
N VAL A 152 -7.48 -0.61 -3.05
CA VAL A 152 -7.02 0.80 -2.95
C VAL A 152 -8.21 1.71 -2.65
N ILE A 153 -9.30 1.58 -3.41
CA ILE A 153 -10.52 2.36 -3.22
C ILE A 153 -11.12 2.15 -1.82
N ALA A 154 -11.26 0.89 -1.38
CA ALA A 154 -11.77 0.57 -0.05
C ALA A 154 -10.90 1.22 1.04
N ARG A 155 -9.57 1.11 0.91
CA ARG A 155 -8.65 1.67 1.88
C ARG A 155 -8.65 3.19 1.91
N LEU A 156 -8.77 3.84 0.75
CA LEU A 156 -8.92 5.29 0.65
C LEU A 156 -10.20 5.77 1.33
N HIS A 157 -11.30 5.03 1.17
CA HIS A 157 -12.55 5.32 1.84
C HIS A 157 -12.42 5.20 3.38
N GLU A 158 -11.84 4.10 3.86
CA GLU A 158 -11.60 3.87 5.29
C GLU A 158 -10.73 4.96 5.93
N LEU A 159 -9.72 5.45 5.20
CA LEU A 159 -8.80 6.49 5.69
C LEU A 159 -9.37 7.92 5.54
N GLY A 160 -10.63 8.04 5.12
CA GLY A 160 -11.35 9.31 5.04
C GLY A 160 -10.86 10.22 3.91
N SER A 161 -10.56 9.65 2.74
CA SER A 161 -10.31 10.44 1.53
C SER A 161 -11.59 11.12 1.03
N SER A 162 -11.42 12.13 0.19
CA SER A 162 -12.56 12.79 -0.46
C SER A 162 -13.22 11.88 -1.49
N ARG A 163 -14.53 12.05 -1.69
CA ARG A 163 -15.27 11.38 -2.79
C ARG A 163 -14.66 11.68 -4.15
N ARG A 164 -14.07 12.87 -4.35
CA ARG A 164 -13.34 13.25 -5.56
C ARG A 164 -12.15 12.34 -5.82
N LEU A 165 -11.33 12.08 -4.80
CA LEU A 165 -10.19 11.18 -4.95
C LEU A 165 -10.65 9.75 -5.27
N ILE A 166 -11.67 9.26 -4.56
CA ILE A 166 -12.25 7.94 -4.85
C ILE A 166 -12.76 7.88 -6.30
N ALA A 167 -13.44 8.94 -6.77
CA ALA A 167 -13.91 9.03 -8.15
C ALA A 167 -12.77 8.93 -9.18
N THR A 168 -11.60 9.54 -8.92
CA THR A 168 -10.41 9.40 -9.77
C THR A 168 -10.03 7.93 -9.97
N PHE A 169 -10.06 7.12 -8.91
CA PHE A 169 -9.72 5.71 -8.97
C PHE A 169 -10.82 4.86 -9.61
N VAL A 170 -12.07 5.08 -9.22
CA VAL A 170 -13.23 4.34 -9.78
C VAL A 170 -13.34 4.56 -11.29
N ASN A 171 -13.08 5.77 -11.78
CA ASN A 171 -13.14 6.09 -13.21
C ASN A 171 -12.13 5.29 -14.06
N LYS A 172 -11.06 4.78 -13.45
CA LYS A 172 -10.03 3.98 -14.12
C LYS A 172 -10.40 2.50 -14.25
N ILE A 173 -11.47 2.04 -13.61
CA ILE A 173 -12.00 0.69 -13.80
C ILE A 173 -12.50 0.56 -15.24
N SER A 174 -12.04 -0.47 -15.96
CA SER A 174 -12.40 -0.65 -17.37
C SER A 174 -13.76 -1.34 -17.55
N ASN A 175 -14.06 -2.32 -16.70
CA ASN A 175 -15.35 -2.99 -16.70
C ASN A 175 -16.45 -2.03 -16.20
N THR A 176 -17.51 -1.85 -16.98
CA THR A 176 -18.53 -0.85 -16.67
C THR A 176 -19.45 -1.28 -15.53
N ASP A 177 -19.77 -2.57 -15.44
CA ASP A 177 -20.63 -3.11 -14.39
C ASP A 177 -19.92 -3.10 -13.04
N GLU A 178 -18.64 -3.51 -13.01
CA GLU A 178 -17.78 -3.40 -11.83
C GLU A 178 -17.64 -1.95 -11.37
N LYS A 179 -17.46 -1.01 -12.32
CA LYS A 179 -17.41 0.42 -12.03
C LYS A 179 -18.70 0.91 -11.38
N LEU A 180 -19.86 0.56 -11.93
CA LEU A 180 -21.17 0.95 -11.37
C LEU A 180 -21.38 0.36 -9.98
N GLN A 181 -21.02 -0.91 -9.78
CA GLN A 181 -21.13 -1.58 -8.49
C GLN A 181 -20.27 -0.87 -7.43
N ILE A 182 -19.00 -0.60 -7.73
CA ILE A 182 -18.07 0.05 -6.80
C ILE A 182 -18.47 1.51 -6.55
N ALA A 183 -18.80 2.26 -7.60
CA ALA A 183 -19.26 3.65 -7.47
C ALA A 183 -20.50 3.74 -6.58
N THR A 184 -21.46 2.82 -6.75
CA THR A 184 -22.67 2.76 -5.91
C THR A 184 -22.32 2.39 -4.47
N HIS A 185 -21.51 1.37 -4.25
CA HIS A 185 -21.09 0.93 -2.92
C HIS A 185 -20.40 2.05 -2.12
N PHE A 186 -19.48 2.77 -2.77
CA PHE A 186 -18.77 3.90 -2.16
C PHE A 186 -19.48 5.25 -2.37
N LYS A 187 -20.78 5.28 -2.71
CA LYS A 187 -21.58 6.51 -2.84
C LYS A 187 -20.89 7.61 -3.68
N VAL A 188 -20.23 7.20 -4.76
CA VAL A 188 -19.59 8.10 -5.73
C VAL A 188 -20.63 8.40 -6.83
N HIS A 189 -21.67 9.13 -6.43
CA HIS A 189 -22.88 9.33 -7.23
C HIS A 189 -22.62 9.93 -8.61
N SER A 190 -21.69 10.89 -8.72
CA SER A 190 -21.31 11.50 -9.99
C SER A 190 -20.84 10.47 -11.02
N VAL A 191 -20.03 9.49 -10.58
CA VAL A 191 -19.53 8.43 -11.47
C VAL A 191 -20.66 7.50 -11.90
N VAL A 192 -21.61 7.17 -11.03
CA VAL A 192 -22.78 6.37 -11.41
C VAL A 192 -23.61 7.09 -12.47
N ILE A 193 -23.96 8.36 -12.22
CA ILE A 193 -24.79 9.17 -13.12
C ILE A 193 -24.12 9.34 -14.49
N GLU A 194 -22.84 9.71 -14.52
CA GLU A 194 -22.07 9.85 -15.75
C GLU A 194 -21.94 8.53 -16.52
N THR A 195 -21.80 7.41 -15.82
CA THR A 195 -21.64 6.09 -16.45
C THR A 195 -22.95 5.63 -17.10
N LEU A 196 -24.08 5.76 -16.39
CA LEU A 196 -25.40 5.43 -16.94
C LEU A 196 -25.77 6.34 -18.13
N ALA A 197 -25.43 7.63 -18.04
CA ALA A 197 -25.59 8.58 -19.14
C ALA A 197 -24.76 8.16 -20.37
N LYS A 198 -23.49 7.76 -20.18
CA LYS A 198 -22.62 7.24 -21.26
C LYS A 198 -23.17 5.96 -21.88
N GLN A 199 -23.75 5.06 -21.09
CA GLN A 199 -24.43 3.85 -21.57
C GLN A 199 -25.76 4.14 -22.26
N LYS A 200 -26.28 5.37 -22.10
CA LYS A 200 -27.60 5.82 -22.55
C LYS A 200 -28.75 5.04 -21.91
N ASP A 201 -28.53 4.53 -20.70
CA ASP A 201 -29.52 3.76 -19.95
C ASP A 201 -30.40 4.70 -19.12
N ARG A 202 -31.50 5.13 -19.74
CA ARG A 202 -32.43 6.07 -19.12
C ARG A 202 -33.13 5.47 -17.91
N GLN A 203 -33.56 4.21 -18.04
CA GLN A 203 -34.34 3.54 -17.00
C GLN A 203 -33.51 3.33 -15.74
N ALA A 204 -32.26 2.88 -15.89
CA ALA A 204 -31.35 2.73 -14.75
C ALA A 204 -31.07 4.08 -14.08
N LEU A 205 -30.88 5.17 -14.86
CA LEU A 205 -30.64 6.49 -14.28
C LEU A 205 -31.87 7.04 -13.54
N VAL A 206 -33.08 6.82 -14.06
CA VAL A 206 -34.33 7.16 -13.36
C VAL A 206 -34.42 6.39 -12.05
N ASN A 207 -34.22 5.07 -12.08
CA ASN A 207 -34.27 4.23 -10.88
C ASN A 207 -33.22 4.66 -9.84
N TYR A 208 -32.01 4.98 -10.30
CA TYR A 208 -30.95 5.46 -9.42
C TYR A 208 -31.31 6.81 -8.78
N LYS A 209 -31.85 7.76 -9.56
CA LYS A 209 -32.32 9.06 -9.05
C LYS A 209 -33.37 8.88 -7.95
N MET A 210 -34.31 7.94 -8.12
CA MET A 210 -35.37 7.67 -7.13
C MET A 210 -34.82 7.13 -5.80
N ALA A 211 -33.62 6.54 -5.80
CA ALA A 211 -32.94 6.08 -4.59
C ALA A 211 -32.08 7.16 -3.92
N LEU A 212 -31.90 8.32 -4.55
CA LEU A 212 -31.18 9.47 -3.98
C LEU A 212 -32.12 10.29 -3.08
N ASN A 213 -31.52 11.00 -2.12
CA ASN A 213 -32.27 11.91 -1.27
C ASN A 213 -32.86 13.05 -2.12
N PRO A 214 -34.18 13.29 -2.08
CA PRO A 214 -34.78 14.41 -2.79
C PRO A 214 -34.08 15.72 -2.44
N GLN A 215 -33.88 16.57 -3.45
CA GLN A 215 -33.20 17.88 -3.33
C GLN A 215 -31.70 17.83 -3.00
N SER A 216 -31.07 16.65 -2.88
CA SER A 216 -29.61 16.58 -2.78
C SER A 216 -28.94 17.01 -4.08
N GLU A 217 -27.67 17.42 -4.00
CA GLU A 217 -26.89 17.81 -5.19
C GLU A 217 -26.86 16.69 -6.24
N GLU A 218 -26.81 15.44 -5.78
CA GLU A 218 -26.76 14.26 -6.64
C GLU A 218 -28.11 13.97 -7.30
N TYR A 219 -29.23 14.22 -6.58
CA TYR A 219 -30.55 14.14 -7.16
C TYR A 219 -30.71 15.18 -8.29
N ILE A 220 -30.28 16.42 -8.03
CA ILE A 220 -30.32 17.51 -9.01
C ILE A 220 -29.42 17.19 -10.20
N LEU A 221 -28.22 16.65 -9.97
CA LEU A 221 -27.31 16.20 -11.02
C LEU A 221 -27.95 15.12 -11.90
N ALA A 222 -28.58 14.11 -11.31
CA ALA A 222 -29.26 13.05 -12.05
C ALA A 222 -30.45 13.59 -12.85
N GLU A 223 -31.24 14.49 -12.27
CA GLU A 223 -32.35 15.16 -12.95
C GLU A 223 -31.89 16.00 -14.15
N ASN A 224 -30.86 16.83 -13.97
CA ASN A 224 -30.29 17.64 -15.04
C ASN A 224 -29.71 16.77 -16.16
N THR A 225 -29.06 15.66 -15.80
CA THR A 225 -28.52 14.69 -16.75
C THR A 225 -29.64 14.05 -17.58
N LEU A 226 -30.75 13.64 -16.96
CA LEU A 226 -31.92 13.09 -17.65
C LEU A 226 -32.56 14.07 -18.65
N ARG A 227 -32.48 15.38 -18.36
CA ARG A 227 -33.03 16.46 -19.19
C ARG A 227 -32.05 16.94 -20.28
N THR A 228 -30.83 16.39 -20.33
CA THR A 228 -29.81 16.84 -21.28
C THR A 228 -30.18 16.44 -22.72
N PRO A 229 -30.42 17.39 -23.64
CA PRO A 229 -30.94 17.10 -24.97
C PRO A 229 -29.93 16.43 -25.91
N SER A 230 -28.63 16.52 -25.61
CA SER A 230 -27.57 15.88 -26.41
C SER A 230 -27.47 14.36 -26.19
N ILE A 231 -28.08 13.83 -25.11
CA ILE A 231 -28.07 12.40 -24.83
C ILE A 231 -29.22 11.73 -25.58
N LYS A 232 -28.88 10.93 -26.59
CA LYS A 232 -29.83 10.05 -27.28
C LYS A 232 -30.02 8.77 -26.48
N TRP A 233 -31.00 8.76 -25.57
CA TRP A 233 -31.34 7.63 -24.71
C TRP A 233 -31.69 6.38 -25.52
N LYS A 234 -31.28 5.21 -25.01
CA LYS A 234 -31.85 3.93 -25.47
C LYS A 234 -33.24 3.82 -24.86
N ASN A 235 -34.23 3.49 -25.69
CA ASN A 235 -35.59 3.21 -25.24
C ASN A 235 -35.62 1.91 -24.44
#